data_AF-A0A929ZNI6-F1
#
_entry.id   AF-A0A929ZNI6-F1
#
_cell.length_a   1.000
_cell.length_b   1.000
_cell.length_c   1.000
_cell.angle_alpha   90.00
_cell.angle_beta   90.00
_cell.angle_gamma   90.00
#
_symmetry.space_group_name_H-M   'P 1'
#
loop_
_entity.id
_entity.type
_entity.pdbx_description
1 polymer ?
#
loop_
_entity_poly.entity_id
_entity_poly.type
_entity_poly.pdbx_seq_one_letter_code
_entity_poly.pdbx_strand_id
1 'polypeptide(L)' 'IQYYKSQPWSFSSSLLFGFWCKAHGDQPIQMDESELRVARWADRDEEINTLDNASLTSEMIQYFKQGKVV' A
#
# COMPACT_ATOMS: atom_id res chain seq x y z
N ILE A 1 -4.05 -11.45 7.40
CA ILE A 1 -2.89 -10.86 6.69
C ILE A 1 -2.23 -11.94 5.84
N GLN A 2 -1.80 -11.63 4.62
CA GLN A 2 -1.20 -12.58 3.67
C GLN A 2 0.08 -11.99 3.08
N TYR A 3 1.20 -12.72 3.15
CA TYR A 3 2.47 -12.31 2.54
C TYR A 3 2.37 -12.28 1.00
N TYR A 4 2.99 -11.27 0.39
CA TYR A 4 3.07 -11.12 -1.06
C TYR A 4 4.50 -11.30 -1.58
N LYS A 5 5.40 -10.38 -1.20
CA LYS A 5 6.75 -10.28 -1.77
C LYS A 5 7.63 -9.44 -0.85
N SER A 6 8.94 -9.57 -0.99
CA SER A 6 9.93 -8.70 -0.36
C SER A 6 10.71 -7.89 -1.40
N GLN A 7 11.16 -6.68 -1.04
CA GLN A 7 11.99 -5.83 -1.89
C GLN A 7 13.20 -5.29 -1.11
N PRO A 8 14.44 -5.52 -1.58
CA PRO A 8 15.61 -4.82 -1.04
C PRO A 8 15.47 -3.31 -1.23
N TRP A 9 15.68 -2.55 -0.16
CA TRP A 9 15.57 -1.10 -0.16
C TRP A 9 16.91 -0.48 0.22
N SER A 10 17.71 -0.18 -0.79
CA SER A 10 19.10 0.25 -0.64
C SER A 10 19.25 1.59 0.09
N PHE A 11 18.28 2.50 -0.05
CA PHE A 11 18.34 3.84 0.56
C PHE A 11 18.43 3.81 2.08
N SER A 12 17.86 2.78 2.72
CA SER A 12 17.91 2.60 4.18
C SER A 12 18.56 1.28 4.58
N SER A 13 19.24 0.59 3.66
CA SER A 13 19.81 -0.75 3.88
C SER A 13 18.82 -1.73 4.53
N SER A 14 17.56 -1.67 4.09
CA SER A 14 16.45 -2.42 4.69
C SER A 14 15.85 -3.42 3.71
N LEU A 15 15.07 -4.38 4.21
CA LEU A 15 14.27 -5.29 3.40
C LEU A 15 12.79 -5.02 3.66
N LEU A 16 12.07 -4.58 2.64
CA LEU A 16 10.62 -4.36 2.70
C LEU A 16 9.89 -5.69 2.56
N PHE A 17 8.80 -5.86 3.30
CA PHE A 17 7.90 -7.00 3.20
C PHE A 17 6.47 -6.50 2.94
N GLY A 18 5.91 -6.87 1.79
CA GLY A 18 4.56 -6.51 1.38
C GLY A 18 3.54 -7.55 1.85
N PHE A 19 2.41 -7.07 2.36
CA PHE A 19 1.30 -7.90 2.81
C PHE A 19 -0.05 -7.38 2.32
N TRP A 20 -0.96 -8.31 2.05
CA TRP A 20 -2.37 -8.02 1.84
C TRP A 20 -3.15 -8.22 3.14
N CYS A 21 -4.09 -7.33 3.40
CA CYS A 21 -5.05 -7.50 4.50
C CYS A 21 -6.43 -7.00 4.08
N LYS A 22 -7.46 -7.57 4.69
CA LYS A 22 -8.83 -7.08 4.60
C LYS A 22 -9.11 -6.34 5.89
N ALA A 23 -9.38 -5.05 5.78
CA ALA A 23 -9.83 -4.26 6.91
C ALA A 23 -11.33 -4.49 7.15
N HIS A 24 -11.75 -4.31 8.40
CA HIS A 24 -13.18 -4.23 8.74
C HIS A 24 -13.71 -2.88 8.23
N GLY A 25 -14.69 -2.91 7.33
CA GLY A 25 -15.11 -1.73 6.56
C GLY A 25 -15.80 -0.64 7.38
N ASP A 26 -16.20 -0.95 8.61
CA ASP A 26 -16.82 -0.03 9.58
C ASP A 26 -15.82 0.62 10.53
N GLN A 27 -14.54 0.26 10.46
CA GLN A 27 -13.54 0.77 11.37
C GLN A 27 -13.19 2.24 11.05
N PRO A 28 -13.32 3.17 12.02
CA PRO A 28 -12.94 4.56 11.81
C PRO A 28 -11.42 4.68 11.64
N ILE A 29 -10.99 5.57 10.74
CA ILE A 29 -9.58 5.90 10.56
C ILE A 29 -9.13 6.78 11.74
N GLN A 30 -8.20 6.28 12.54
CA GLN A 30 -7.48 7.05 13.53
C GLN A 30 -6.08 7.37 12.97
N MET A 31 -5.88 8.62 12.54
CA MET A 31 -4.61 9.06 11.95
C MET A 31 -3.64 9.54 13.04
N ASP A 32 -2.37 9.14 12.94
CA ASP A 32 -1.28 9.76 13.70
C ASP A 32 -0.70 10.93 12.89
N GLU A 33 -0.99 12.15 13.32
CA GLU A 33 -0.55 13.39 12.66
C GLU A 33 0.97 13.63 12.77
N SER A 34 1.67 12.93 13.66
CA SER A 34 3.14 13.05 13.78
C SER A 34 3.88 12.31 12.66
N GLU A 35 3.24 11.30 12.07
CA GLU A 35 3.79 10.48 11.00
C GLU A 35 3.11 10.74 9.65
N LEU A 36 1.78 10.87 9.64
CA LEU A 36 0.97 10.91 8.43
C LEU A 36 0.34 12.29 8.20
N ARG A 37 0.40 12.74 6.94
CA ARG A 37 -0.32 13.95 6.49
C ARG A 37 -1.78 13.68 6.13
N VAL A 38 -2.09 12.49 5.61
CA VAL A 38 -3.41 12.08 5.13
C VAL A 38 -3.59 10.57 5.33
N ALA A 39 -4.76 10.16 5.80
CA ALA A 39 -5.21 8.77 5.81
C ALA A 39 -6.70 8.73 5.42
N ARG A 40 -7.04 8.00 4.36
CA ARG A 40 -8.41 7.84 3.88
C ARG A 40 -8.59 6.53 3.12
N TRP A 41 -9.83 6.11 3.00
CA TRP A 41 -10.21 5.08 2.03
C TRP A 41 -10.12 5.65 0.61
N ALA A 42 -9.73 4.80 -0.34
CA ALA A 42 -9.61 5.12 -1.76
C ALA A 42 -10.34 4.04 -2.55
N ASP A 43 -11.12 4.46 -3.53
CA ASP A 43 -11.80 3.54 -4.43
C ASP A 43 -10.80 2.95 -5.43
N ARG A 44 -11.11 1.76 -5.95
CA ARG A 44 -10.18 1.01 -6.82
C ARG A 44 -9.85 1.76 -8.13
N ASP A 45 -10.81 2.52 -8.64
CA ASP A 45 -10.69 3.30 -9.87
C ASP A 45 -10.05 4.68 -9.65
N GLU A 46 -9.87 5.10 -8.40
CA GLU A 46 -9.26 6.39 -8.09
C GLU A 46 -7.84 6.51 -8.66
N GLU A 47 -7.53 7.67 -9.21
CA GLU A 47 -6.20 7.96 -9.75
C GLU A 47 -5.21 8.24 -8.61
N ILE A 48 -4.34 7.26 -8.35
CA ILE A 48 -3.24 7.38 -7.39
C ILE A 48 -1.96 7.57 -8.18
N ASN A 49 -1.32 8.72 -7.98
CA ASN A 49 -0.05 9.03 -8.63
C ASN A 49 1.09 8.22 -7.96
N THR A 50 1.38 7.05 -8.50
CA THR A 50 2.55 6.26 -8.12
C THR A 50 3.78 6.86 -8.78
N LEU A 51 4.68 7.42 -7.97
CA LEU A 51 5.86 8.17 -8.41
C LEU A 51 6.83 7.36 -9.29
N ASP A 52 6.80 6.03 -9.22
CA ASP A 52 7.59 5.13 -10.07
C ASP A 52 6.88 3.78 -10.30
N ASN A 53 7.39 2.98 -11.24
CA ASN A 53 6.96 1.60 -11.47
C ASN A 53 7.89 0.57 -10.79
N ALA A 54 8.84 1.02 -9.95
CA ALA A 54 9.92 0.19 -9.42
C ALA A 54 9.71 -0.20 -7.96
N SER A 55 8.99 0.61 -7.18
CA SER A 55 8.72 0.35 -5.77
C SER A 55 7.66 -0.73 -5.56
N LEU A 56 7.84 -1.53 -4.51
CA LEU A 56 6.89 -2.57 -4.11
C LEU A 56 5.50 -1.99 -3.82
N THR A 57 5.44 -0.79 -3.22
CA THR A 57 4.19 -0.07 -2.98
C THR A 57 3.45 0.23 -4.28
N SER A 58 4.14 0.77 -5.28
CA SER A 58 3.53 1.10 -6.58
C SER A 58 3.08 -0.15 -7.31
N GLU A 59 3.90 -1.22 -7.31
CA GLU A 59 3.53 -2.52 -7.87
C GLU A 59 2.24 -3.06 -7.21
N MET A 60 2.14 -3.02 -5.88
CA MET A 60 0.97 -3.48 -5.14
C MET A 60 -0.27 -2.65 -5.48
N ILE A 61 -0.18 -1.31 -5.50
CA ILE A 61 -1.29 -0.46 -5.90
C ILE A 61 -1.79 -0.84 -7.30
N GLN A 62 -0.89 -1.01 -8.27
CA GLN A 62 -1.27 -1.41 -9.64
C GLN A 62 -1.88 -2.82 -9.70
N TYR A 63 -1.36 -3.78 -8.93
CA TYR A 63 -1.93 -5.13 -8.83
C TYR A 63 -3.35 -5.11 -8.27
N PHE A 64 -3.59 -4.28 -7.25
CA PHE A 64 -4.93 -4.06 -6.70
C PHE A 64 -5.83 -3.42 -7.76
N LYS A 65 -5.42 -2.34 -8.43
CA LYS A 65 -6.24 -1.69 -9.47
C LYS A 65 -6.62 -2.65 -10.62
N GLN A 66 -5.72 -3.56 -10.99
CA GLN A 66 -5.95 -4.56 -12.04
C GLN A 66 -6.86 -5.74 -11.63
N GLY A 67 -7.35 -5.79 -10.39
CA GLY A 67 -8.20 -6.88 -9.92
C GLY A 67 -7.47 -8.19 -9.66
N LYS A 68 -6.13 -8.15 -9.57
CA LYS A 68 -5.30 -9.36 -9.34
C LYS A 68 -5.25 -9.80 -7.88
N VAL A 69 -5.86 -9.02 -6.97
CA VAL A 69 -6.00 -9.33 -5.55
C VAL A 69 -7.39 -8.92 -5.06
N VAL A 70 -7.93 -9.71 -4.12
CA VAL A 70 -9.30 -9.67 -3.59
C VAL A 70 -9.36 -9.11 -2.19
#